data_AF-A0A2H8U062-F1
#
_entry.id   AF-A0A2H8U062-F1
#
_cell.length_a   1.000
_cell.length_b   1.000
_cell.length_c   1.000
_cell.angle_alpha   90.00
_cell.angle_beta   90.00
_cell.angle_gamma   90.00
#
_symmetry.space_group_name_H-M   'P 1'
#
loop_
_entity.id
_entity.type
_entity.pdbx_description
1 polymer ?
#
loop_
_entity_poly.entity_id
_entity_poly.type
_entity_poly.pdbx_seq_one_letter_code
_entity_poly.pdbx_strand_id
1 'polypeptide(L)'
;MFKTIRYLSRLSSIVSTGLRSSVLNRYLVRSIYYQCRQPILANKLLCVNIDRRYKRTKKENDQDSDDEFDLEMDESSQLVKFRTSTMRMDTVLKHALGKSRNKIEVAFYESRIRVNGEKVQKKSHAIEVGDEVDLVKGPSPNNPDFLLVSRVEVLSAKLDGDEFEVKLKKYKSLLINNYENKWKSQP
;
A
#
# COMPACT_ATOMS: atom_id res chain seq x y z
N MET A 1 16.83 21.11 62.02
CA MET A 1 15.59 21.27 62.82
C MET A 1 14.43 21.35 61.84
N PHE A 2 13.63 20.29 61.69
CA PHE A 2 12.25 20.19 62.23
C PHE A 2 11.34 21.26 61.60
N LYS A 3 10.29 20.97 60.82
CA LYS A 3 9.13 20.09 61.12
C LYS A 3 8.21 20.00 59.86
N THR A 4 7.89 18.79 59.38
CA THR A 4 6.55 18.11 59.41
C THR A 4 5.48 18.66 58.44
N ILE A 5 5.03 17.93 57.40
CA ILE A 5 4.15 16.73 57.32
C ILE A 5 2.64 17.09 57.21
N ARG A 6 2.08 16.68 56.05
CA ARG A 6 0.75 16.07 55.73
C ARG A 6 -0.55 16.65 56.35
N TYR A 7 -1.61 16.82 55.55
CA TYR A 7 -2.69 15.84 55.28
C TYR A 7 -3.94 16.50 54.65
N LEU A 8 -4.70 15.64 53.98
CA LEU A 8 -6.00 15.77 53.33
C LEU A 8 -7.14 16.33 54.19
N SER A 9 -8.11 16.99 53.53
CA SER A 9 -9.57 16.95 53.76
C SER A 9 -10.23 18.13 53.01
N ARG A 10 -11.51 18.23 52.65
CA ARG A 10 -12.69 17.37 52.47
C ARG A 10 -13.75 18.29 51.83
N LEU A 11 -14.55 17.71 50.94
CA LEU A 11 -15.97 17.96 50.64
C LEU A 11 -16.75 18.99 51.49
N SER A 12 -17.57 19.81 50.82
CA SER A 12 -19.05 19.97 50.99
C SER A 12 -19.47 21.42 50.66
N SER A 13 -20.31 21.64 49.64
CA SER A 13 -21.79 21.76 49.69
C SER A 13 -22.24 23.23 49.67
N ILE A 14 -23.29 23.54 48.91
CA ILE A 14 -24.44 24.39 49.30
C ILE A 14 -25.46 24.40 48.15
N VAL A 15 -26.71 24.19 48.57
CA VAL A 15 -27.97 24.13 47.84
C VAL A 15 -28.70 25.47 48.03
N SER A 16 -29.52 25.90 47.06
CA SER A 16 -30.94 26.32 47.27
C SER A 16 -31.47 27.34 46.24
N THR A 17 -32.39 26.84 45.41
CA THR A 17 -33.75 27.36 45.10
C THR A 17 -34.06 28.87 45.02
N GLY A 18 -34.69 29.27 43.91
CA GLY A 18 -36.09 29.73 43.95
C GLY A 18 -36.47 31.11 43.37
N LEU A 19 -37.37 31.05 42.36
CA LEU A 19 -38.58 31.89 42.16
C LEU A 19 -38.55 33.21 41.33
N ARG A 20 -39.46 33.20 40.33
CA ARG A 20 -40.36 34.28 39.82
C ARG A 20 -39.73 35.43 39.03
N SER A 21 -40.32 36.02 37.99
CA SER A 21 -41.54 35.77 37.22
C SER A 21 -41.57 36.76 36.03
N SER A 22 -42.10 36.30 34.88
CA SER A 22 -42.97 37.01 33.92
C SER A 22 -42.55 38.32 33.23
N VAL A 23 -42.84 38.38 31.91
CA VAL A 23 -43.63 39.42 31.19
C VAL A 23 -43.04 39.73 29.78
N LEU A 24 -43.71 39.12 28.79
CA LEU A 24 -44.18 39.64 27.49
C LEU A 24 -43.21 40.05 26.34
N ASN A 25 -43.49 39.37 25.21
CA ASN A 25 -43.93 39.90 23.90
C ASN A 25 -42.95 40.19 22.74
N ARG A 26 -43.11 39.30 21.74
CA ARG A 26 -43.68 39.52 20.39
C ARG A 26 -42.74 39.71 19.18
N TYR A 27 -43.23 39.11 18.08
CA TYR A 27 -42.85 39.12 16.66
C TYR A 27 -41.87 38.00 16.23
N LEU A 28 -42.36 36.84 15.74
CA LEU A 28 -42.80 36.50 14.35
C LEU A 28 -41.58 36.51 13.38
N VAL A 29 -41.27 35.51 12.54
CA VAL A 29 -42.11 34.80 11.55
C VAL A 29 -41.41 33.50 11.03
N ARG A 30 -42.20 32.40 10.96
CA ARG A 30 -42.20 31.23 10.03
C ARG A 30 -40.98 30.32 9.83
N SER A 31 -41.10 29.12 10.42
CA SER A 31 -40.69 27.84 9.83
C SER A 31 -41.95 27.08 9.41
N ILE A 32 -41.98 26.53 8.19
CA ILE A 32 -43.09 25.72 7.67
C ILE A 32 -42.61 24.26 7.61
N TYR A 33 -43.17 23.45 8.50
CA TYR A 33 -43.24 21.98 8.43
C TYR A 33 -44.48 21.59 7.63
N TYR A 34 -44.39 20.55 6.79
CA TYR A 34 -45.50 19.61 6.54
C TYR A 34 -44.97 18.20 6.22
N GLN A 35 -44.96 17.37 7.27
CA GLN A 35 -45.62 16.07 7.42
C GLN A 35 -46.00 15.26 6.17
N CYS A 36 -45.69 13.94 6.18
CA CYS A 36 -46.60 12.88 5.70
C CYS A 36 -46.19 11.48 6.22
N ARG A 37 -47.18 10.73 6.73
CA ARG A 37 -47.11 9.33 7.20
C ARG A 37 -47.51 8.37 6.05
N GLN A 38 -46.69 7.31 5.84
CA GLN A 38 -46.97 5.85 5.62
C GLN A 38 -48.05 5.41 4.58
N PRO A 39 -47.88 4.31 3.78
CA PRO A 39 -47.53 2.98 4.29
C PRO A 39 -46.63 2.08 3.41
N ILE A 40 -46.28 0.95 4.04
CA ILE A 40 -45.51 -0.21 3.55
C ILE A 40 -46.31 -0.97 2.49
N LEU A 41 -45.82 -1.03 1.26
CA LEU A 41 -46.24 -2.03 0.27
C LEU A 41 -45.01 -2.60 -0.46
N ALA A 42 -44.91 -3.92 -0.37
CA ALA A 42 -43.83 -4.74 -0.89
C ALA A 42 -43.76 -4.68 -2.42
N ASN A 43 -42.65 -4.15 -2.94
CA ASN A 43 -42.25 -4.39 -4.31
C ASN A 43 -41.08 -5.38 -4.32
N LYS A 44 -41.40 -6.61 -4.74
CA LYS A 44 -40.43 -7.57 -5.28
C LYS A 44 -39.77 -6.91 -6.49
N LEU A 45 -38.64 -6.24 -6.27
CA LEU A 45 -37.74 -5.88 -7.35
C LEU A 45 -36.80 -7.06 -7.58
N LEU A 46 -37.07 -7.77 -8.67
CA LEU A 46 -36.12 -8.67 -9.32
C LEU A 46 -34.82 -7.91 -9.54
N CYS A 47 -33.75 -8.35 -8.88
CA CYS A 47 -32.40 -7.92 -9.16
C CYS A 47 -32.01 -8.40 -10.58
N VAL A 48 -32.10 -7.51 -11.56
CA VAL A 48 -31.44 -7.76 -12.85
C VAL A 48 -29.97 -7.43 -12.65
N ASN A 49 -29.16 -8.48 -12.53
CA ASN A 49 -27.70 -8.41 -12.59
C ASN A 49 -27.30 -7.86 -13.96
N ILE A 50 -27.12 -6.54 -14.07
CA ILE A 50 -26.38 -5.95 -15.17
C ILE A 50 -24.92 -5.90 -14.71
N ASP A 51 -24.25 -7.04 -14.86
CA ASP A 51 -22.79 -7.11 -14.91
C ASP A 51 -22.33 -6.32 -16.14
N ARG A 52 -22.22 -4.99 -16.02
CA ARG A 52 -21.34 -4.22 -16.91
C ARG A 52 -19.91 -4.53 -16.52
N ARG A 53 -19.44 -5.72 -16.93
CA ARG A 53 -18.02 -6.00 -17.11
C ARG A 53 -17.51 -5.02 -18.17
N TYR A 54 -17.06 -3.86 -17.71
CA TYR A 54 -16.17 -3.01 -18.49
C TYR A 54 -14.90 -3.82 -18.73
N LYS A 55 -14.86 -4.56 -19.85
CA LYS A 55 -13.63 -5.12 -20.39
C LYS A 55 -12.71 -3.93 -20.64
N ARG A 56 -11.83 -3.63 -19.68
CA ARG A 56 -10.58 -2.93 -20.00
C ARG A 56 -9.88 -3.86 -20.98
N THR A 57 -9.92 -3.50 -22.25
CA THR A 57 -8.99 -4.01 -23.23
C THR A 57 -7.61 -3.72 -22.65
N LYS A 58 -6.97 -4.77 -22.14
CA LYS A 58 -5.56 -4.76 -21.76
C LYS A 58 -4.85 -4.40 -23.07
N LYS A 59 -4.46 -3.13 -23.19
CA LYS A 59 -3.63 -2.66 -24.29
C LYS A 59 -2.28 -3.31 -24.03
N GLU A 60 -2.10 -4.49 -24.62
CA GLU A 60 -0.82 -5.17 -24.69
C GLU A 60 0.06 -4.21 -25.48
N ASN A 61 1.02 -3.61 -24.77
CA ASN A 61 1.97 -2.68 -25.35
C ASN A 61 3.03 -3.53 -26.04
N ASP A 62 2.65 -4.16 -27.15
CA ASP A 62 3.56 -4.81 -28.08
C ASP A 62 4.22 -3.69 -28.89
N GLN A 63 5.26 -3.09 -28.30
CA GLN A 63 6.28 -2.40 -29.08
C GLN A 63 7.48 -3.34 -29.16
N ASP A 64 7.46 -4.13 -30.24
CA ASP A 64 8.62 -4.82 -30.77
C ASP A 64 9.65 -3.78 -31.18
N SER A 65 10.63 -3.58 -30.30
CA SER A 65 11.90 -2.96 -30.64
C SER A 65 12.99 -3.97 -30.31
N ASP A 66 13.41 -4.64 -31.38
CA ASP A 66 14.49 -5.63 -31.51
C ASP A 66 15.87 -5.00 -31.27
N ASP A 67 16.04 -4.33 -30.13
CA ASP A 67 17.37 -4.14 -29.56
C ASP A 67 17.73 -5.45 -28.84
N GLU A 68 18.13 -6.45 -29.62
CA GLU A 68 18.72 -7.72 -29.17
C GLU A 68 20.09 -7.42 -28.56
N PHE A 69 20.08 -6.98 -27.30
CA PHE A 69 21.27 -7.09 -26.47
C PHE A 69 21.46 -8.59 -26.21
N ASP A 70 22.47 -9.15 -26.85
CA ASP A 70 22.95 -10.53 -26.71
C ASP A 70 23.57 -10.73 -25.31
N LEU A 71 22.76 -10.51 -24.27
CA LEU A 71 23.12 -10.80 -22.89
C LEU A 71 22.84 -12.28 -22.68
N GLU A 72 23.88 -13.04 -22.32
CA GLU A 72 23.75 -14.43 -21.92
C GLU A 72 22.63 -14.57 -20.88
N MET A 73 21.51 -15.15 -21.33
CA MET A 73 20.33 -15.37 -20.52
C MET A 73 20.48 -16.70 -19.81
N ASP A 74 20.56 -16.67 -18.48
CA ASP A 74 20.40 -17.88 -17.68
C ASP A 74 19.00 -18.46 -17.93
N GLU A 75 18.85 -19.79 -17.98
CA GLU A 75 17.58 -20.49 -18.26
C GLU A 75 16.42 -20.06 -17.34
N SER A 76 16.72 -19.51 -16.16
CA SER A 76 15.74 -19.05 -15.17
C SER A 76 15.39 -17.56 -15.25
N SER A 77 16.12 -16.80 -16.09
CA SER A 77 15.98 -15.36 -16.22
C SER A 77 14.96 -14.99 -17.31
N GLN A 78 14.23 -13.91 -17.09
CA GLN A 78 13.29 -13.38 -18.06
C GLN A 78 13.52 -11.89 -18.24
N LEU A 79 13.61 -11.42 -19.48
CA LEU A 79 13.63 -9.99 -19.77
C LEU A 79 12.21 -9.42 -19.72
N VAL A 80 12.06 -8.26 -19.09
CA VAL A 80 10.81 -7.50 -19.04
C VAL A 80 11.09 -6.08 -19.48
N LYS A 81 10.41 -5.64 -20.54
CA LYS A 81 10.37 -4.25 -20.98
C LYS A 81 9.04 -3.63 -20.54
N PHE A 82 9.05 -2.45 -19.93
CA PHE A 82 7.83 -1.70 -19.64
C PHE A 82 8.07 -0.19 -19.62
N ARG A 83 6.96 0.56 -19.74
CA ARG A 83 6.95 2.02 -19.61
C ARG A 83 6.40 2.45 -18.25
N THR A 84 7.04 3.42 -17.60
CA THR A 84 6.59 3.97 -16.33
C THR A 84 6.89 5.45 -16.20
N SER A 85 6.05 6.21 -15.50
CA SER A 85 6.32 7.63 -15.26
C SER A 85 7.39 7.89 -14.19
N THR A 86 7.70 6.91 -13.34
CA THR A 86 8.64 7.09 -12.23
C THR A 86 9.40 5.82 -11.89
N MET A 87 10.68 5.95 -11.61
CA MET A 87 11.58 4.87 -11.18
C MET A 87 11.40 4.46 -9.72
N ARG A 88 10.20 4.64 -9.14
CA ARG A 88 9.92 4.19 -7.77
C ARG A 88 9.94 2.67 -7.69
N MET A 89 10.51 2.17 -6.59
CA MET A 89 10.67 0.73 -6.36
C MET A 89 9.37 -0.06 -6.40
N ASP A 90 8.30 0.47 -5.80
CA ASP A 90 7.01 -0.22 -5.78
C ASP A 90 6.36 -0.34 -7.17
N THR A 91 6.54 0.68 -8.00
CA THR A 91 6.09 0.66 -9.40
C THR A 91 6.90 -0.35 -10.21
N VAL A 92 8.23 -0.34 -10.09
CA VAL A 92 9.10 -1.27 -10.81
C VAL A 92 8.80 -2.72 -10.43
N LEU A 93 8.69 -3.02 -9.13
CA LEU A 93 8.36 -4.37 -8.65
C LEU A 93 6.97 -4.86 -9.11
N LYS A 94 5.99 -3.95 -9.21
CA LYS A 94 4.66 -4.28 -9.73
C LYS A 94 4.76 -4.79 -11.18
N HIS A 95 5.49 -4.07 -12.03
CA HIS A 95 5.62 -4.42 -13.43
C HIS A 95 6.54 -5.63 -13.65
N ALA A 96 7.64 -5.74 -12.90
CA ALA A 96 8.58 -6.85 -13.01
C ALA A 96 7.96 -8.19 -12.55
N LEU A 97 7.39 -8.21 -11.34
CA LEU A 97 6.90 -9.44 -10.70
C LEU A 97 5.41 -9.71 -10.96
N GLY A 98 4.68 -8.76 -11.55
CA GLY A 98 3.23 -8.86 -11.76
C GLY A 98 2.41 -8.90 -10.47
N LYS A 99 2.96 -8.45 -9.34
CA LYS A 99 2.27 -8.39 -8.04
C LYS A 99 1.43 -7.14 -7.93
N SER A 100 0.32 -7.20 -7.18
CA SER A 100 -0.46 -6.00 -6.88
C SER A 100 0.33 -5.06 -5.98
N ARG A 101 0.10 -3.74 -6.13
CA ARG A 101 0.76 -2.71 -5.33
C ARG A 101 0.55 -2.96 -3.82
N ASN A 102 -0.66 -3.34 -3.43
CA ASN A 102 -0.99 -3.69 -2.05
C ASN A 102 -0.09 -4.83 -1.49
N LYS A 103 0.17 -5.88 -2.28
CA LYS A 103 1.05 -6.97 -1.83
C LYS A 103 2.51 -6.53 -1.67
N ILE A 104 2.97 -5.60 -2.50
CA ILE A 104 4.32 -5.01 -2.40
C ILE A 104 4.40 -4.13 -1.15
N GLU A 105 3.35 -3.37 -0.85
CA GLU A 105 3.27 -2.55 0.36
C GLU A 105 3.32 -3.38 1.63
N VAL A 106 2.53 -4.45 1.69
CA VAL A 106 2.58 -5.40 2.81
C VAL A 106 3.99 -5.98 2.96
N ALA A 107 4.62 -6.39 1.85
CA ALA A 107 5.99 -6.90 1.88
C ALA A 107 7.03 -5.87 2.33
N PHE A 108 6.83 -4.59 2.03
CA PHE A 108 7.68 -3.50 2.52
C PHE A 108 7.58 -3.39 4.05
N TYR A 109 6.37 -3.38 4.61
CA TYR A 109 6.18 -3.31 6.06
C TYR A 109 6.72 -4.54 6.79
N GLU A 110 6.59 -5.72 6.20
CA GLU A 110 7.20 -6.97 6.68
C GLU A 110 8.72 -7.04 6.46
N SER A 111 9.34 -5.97 5.96
CA SER A 111 10.79 -5.86 5.73
C SER A 111 11.35 -6.95 4.79
N ARG A 112 10.54 -7.40 3.82
CA ARG A 112 10.90 -8.45 2.85
C ARG A 112 11.61 -7.94 1.60
N ILE A 113 11.61 -6.63 1.37
CA ILE A 113 12.24 -6.01 0.20
C ILE A 113 13.67 -5.59 0.56
N ARG A 114 14.62 -5.97 -0.29
CA ARG A 114 16.03 -5.58 -0.18
C ARG A 114 16.50 -4.97 -1.48
N VAL A 115 17.35 -3.95 -1.39
CA VAL A 115 18.01 -3.33 -2.55
C VAL A 115 19.50 -3.51 -2.33
N ASN A 116 20.19 -4.15 -3.27
CA ASN A 116 21.62 -4.50 -3.18
C ASN A 116 21.97 -5.22 -1.86
N GLY A 117 21.06 -6.08 -1.37
CA GLY A 117 21.19 -6.81 -0.10
C GLY A 117 20.84 -6.02 1.17
N GLU A 118 20.64 -4.71 1.08
CA GLU A 118 20.32 -3.85 2.22
C GLU A 118 18.81 -3.68 2.46
N LYS A 119 18.44 -3.35 3.69
CA LYS A 119 17.04 -3.07 4.04
C LYS A 119 16.61 -1.70 3.53
N VAL A 120 15.52 -1.66 2.77
CA VAL A 120 14.96 -0.39 2.31
C VAL A 120 14.27 0.36 3.46
N GLN A 121 14.67 1.60 3.71
CA GLN A 121 14.11 2.43 4.78
C GLN A 121 12.82 3.16 4.37
N LYS A 122 12.72 3.58 3.11
CA LYS A 122 11.62 4.41 2.60
C LYS A 122 10.84 3.66 1.52
N LYS A 123 9.51 3.67 1.58
CA LYS A 123 8.64 3.04 0.57
C LYS A 123 8.87 3.59 -0.84
N SER A 124 9.08 4.90 -0.94
CA SER A 124 9.31 5.61 -2.21
C SER A 124 10.78 5.71 -2.60
N HIS A 125 11.58 4.69 -2.28
CA HIS A 125 12.95 4.64 -2.77
C HIS A 125 12.95 4.59 -4.31
N ALA A 126 13.78 5.43 -4.94
CA ALA A 126 13.98 5.41 -6.38
C ALA A 126 15.07 4.38 -6.69
N ILE A 127 14.86 3.58 -7.74
CA ILE A 127 15.82 2.59 -8.21
C ILE A 127 16.62 3.20 -9.36
N GLU A 128 17.92 2.94 -9.38
CA GLU A 128 18.82 3.36 -10.46
C GLU A 128 19.16 2.19 -11.39
N VAL A 129 19.80 2.50 -12.52
CA VAL A 129 20.26 1.47 -13.46
C VAL A 129 21.44 0.71 -12.84
N GLY A 130 21.40 -0.61 -12.87
CA GLY A 130 22.38 -1.49 -12.23
C GLY A 130 21.99 -1.99 -10.85
N ASP A 131 20.92 -1.46 -10.24
CA ASP A 131 20.46 -1.92 -8.94
C ASP A 131 19.81 -3.31 -9.01
N GLU A 132 20.04 -4.10 -7.97
CA GLU A 132 19.40 -5.39 -7.71
C GLU A 132 18.34 -5.23 -6.62
N VAL A 133 17.10 -5.59 -6.93
CA VAL A 133 15.99 -5.55 -5.97
C VAL A 133 15.46 -6.95 -5.72
N ASP A 134 15.55 -7.37 -4.47
CA ASP A 134 15.12 -8.68 -4.01
C ASP A 134 13.82 -8.59 -3.22
N LEU A 135 12.89 -9.47 -3.54
CA LEU A 135 11.70 -9.73 -2.76
C LEU A 135 11.81 -11.12 -2.11
N VAL A 136 11.98 -11.14 -0.79
CA VAL A 136 12.05 -12.38 0.00
C VAL A 136 10.67 -13.04 0.04
N LYS A 137 10.57 -14.29 -0.42
CA LYS A 137 9.34 -15.09 -0.27
C LYS A 137 9.30 -15.82 1.07
N GLY A 138 10.46 -16.29 1.53
CA GLY A 138 10.64 -16.99 2.79
C GLY A 138 11.85 -17.93 2.75
N PRO A 139 12.06 -18.73 3.81
CA PRO A 139 13.08 -19.78 3.81
C PRO A 139 12.72 -20.89 2.81
N SER A 140 13.72 -21.57 2.27
CA SER A 140 13.51 -22.73 1.42
C SER A 140 12.93 -23.90 2.22
N PRO A 141 11.98 -24.68 1.67
CA PRO A 141 11.43 -25.85 2.35
C PRO A 141 12.47 -26.95 2.54
N ASN A 142 13.51 -27.00 1.70
CA ASN A 142 14.54 -28.04 1.74
C ASN A 142 15.64 -27.71 2.75
N ASN A 143 15.96 -26.43 2.93
CA ASN A 143 16.97 -25.99 3.88
C ASN A 143 16.64 -24.58 4.39
N PRO A 144 16.40 -24.41 5.70
CA PRO A 144 16.03 -23.12 6.29
C PRO A 144 17.16 -22.07 6.27
N ASP A 145 18.40 -22.47 6.01
CA ASP A 145 19.55 -21.55 5.92
C ASP A 145 19.52 -20.71 4.63
N PHE A 146 18.89 -21.26 3.58
CA PHE A 146 18.74 -20.58 2.30
C PHE A 146 17.39 -19.85 2.22
N LEU A 147 17.41 -18.69 1.57
CA LEU A 147 16.21 -17.92 1.29
C LEU A 147 15.79 -18.11 -0.16
N LEU A 148 14.48 -18.19 -0.36
CA LEU A 148 13.89 -18.17 -1.68
C LEU A 148 13.43 -16.73 -1.98
N VAL A 149 14.04 -16.14 -3.00
CA VAL A 149 13.82 -14.73 -3.38
C VAL A 149 13.35 -14.60 -4.82
N SER A 150 12.69 -13.49 -5.13
CA SER A 150 12.51 -13.01 -6.49
C SER A 150 13.42 -11.80 -6.70
N ARG A 151 14.41 -11.93 -7.58
CA ARG A 151 15.36 -10.87 -7.90
C ARG A 151 14.94 -10.12 -9.15
N VAL A 152 15.14 -8.81 -9.16
CA VAL A 152 14.92 -7.93 -10.31
C VAL A 152 16.15 -7.05 -10.47
N GLU A 153 16.75 -7.05 -11.63
CA GLU A 153 17.94 -6.27 -11.96
C GLU A 153 17.59 -5.26 -13.05
N VAL A 154 17.95 -3.99 -12.83
CA VAL A 154 17.70 -2.92 -13.81
C VAL A 154 18.84 -2.86 -14.81
N LEU A 155 18.58 -3.25 -16.05
CA LEU A 155 19.60 -3.24 -17.11
C LEU A 155 19.70 -1.87 -17.78
N SER A 156 18.56 -1.23 -18.05
CA SER A 156 18.53 0.05 -18.75
C SER A 156 17.25 0.82 -18.39
N ALA A 157 17.37 2.13 -18.28
CA ALA A 157 16.25 3.06 -18.21
C ALA A 157 16.51 4.20 -19.20
N LYS A 158 15.67 4.32 -20.22
CA LYS A 158 15.70 5.41 -21.20
C LYS A 158 14.48 6.30 -20.97
N LEU A 159 14.66 7.62 -21.01
CA LEU A 159 13.54 8.56 -20.96
C LEU A 159 13.00 8.75 -22.40
N ASP A 160 11.76 8.34 -22.63
CA ASP A 160 11.01 8.51 -23.88
C ASP A 160 9.87 9.52 -23.63
N GLY A 161 10.16 10.80 -23.90
CA GLY A 161 9.24 11.90 -23.59
C GLY A 161 9.08 12.11 -22.08
N ASP A 162 7.86 11.88 -21.57
CA ASP A 162 7.50 12.03 -20.16
C ASP A 162 7.54 10.70 -19.37
N GLU A 163 7.83 9.57 -20.05
CA GLU A 163 7.85 8.24 -19.46
C GLU A 163 9.23 7.58 -19.60
N PHE A 164 9.59 6.74 -18.64
CA PHE A 164 10.77 5.89 -18.69
C PHE A 164 10.43 4.56 -19.36
N GLU A 165 11.14 4.22 -20.43
CA GLU A 165 11.21 2.86 -20.96
C GLU A 165 12.32 2.10 -20.22
N VAL A 166 11.91 1.12 -19.41
CA VAL A 166 12.79 0.37 -18.52
C VAL A 166 12.90 -1.07 -19.03
N LYS A 167 14.14 -1.55 -19.17
CA LYS A 167 14.46 -2.95 -19.47
C LYS A 167 15.05 -3.60 -18.21
N LEU A 168 14.47 -4.71 -17.79
CA LEU A 168 14.83 -5.42 -16.55
C LEU A 168 15.07 -6.88 -16.82
N LYS A 169 15.99 -7.48 -16.05
CA LYS A 169 16.14 -8.92 -15.92
C LYS A 169 15.42 -9.35 -14.64
N LYS A 170 14.55 -10.35 -14.71
CA LYS A 170 13.86 -10.89 -13.51
C LYS A 170 14.15 -12.35 -13.32
N TYR A 171 14.26 -12.74 -12.05
CA TYR A 171 14.37 -14.11 -11.59
C TYR A 171 13.17 -14.42 -10.70
N LYS A 172 12.34 -15.39 -11.12
CA LYS A 172 11.11 -15.72 -10.40
C LYS A 172 11.39 -16.36 -9.05
N SER A 173 12.32 -17.29 -8.99
CA SER A 173 12.69 -18.04 -7.80
C SER A 173 14.18 -18.29 -7.84
N LEU A 174 14.92 -17.59 -6.99
CA LEU A 174 16.36 -17.75 -6.84
C LEU A 174 16.64 -18.17 -5.40
N LEU A 175 17.54 -19.14 -5.23
CA LEU A 175 18.01 -19.59 -3.92
C LEU A 175 19.27 -18.82 -3.58
N ILE A 176 19.22 -18.05 -2.50
CA ILE A 176 20.36 -17.27 -2.00
C ILE A 176 20.71 -17.68 -0.58
N ASN A 177 21.95 -17.39 -0.20
CA ASN A 177 22.35 -17.40 1.20
C ASN A 177 21.64 -16.29 1.97
N ASN A 178 21.50 -16.49 3.29
CA ASN A 178 20.92 -15.47 4.15
C ASN A 178 21.83 -14.22 4.18
N TYR A 179 21.19 -13.05 4.14
CA TYR A 179 21.89 -11.77 4.25
C TYR A 179 22.53 -11.62 5.64
N GLU A 180 23.57 -10.78 5.73
CA GLU A 180 24.21 -10.40 7.00
C GLU A 180 23.17 -9.89 8.01
N ASN A 181 22.27 -9.02 7.53
CA ASN A 181 21.11 -8.56 8.27
C ASN A 181 19.94 -9.56 8.14
N LYS A 182 20.02 -10.65 8.91
CA LYS A 182 19.04 -11.75 8.91
C LYS A 182 17.61 -11.22 8.87
N TRP A 183 16.89 -11.61 7.82
CA TRP A 183 15.46 -11.32 7.76
C TRP A 183 14.74 -12.10 8.86
N LYS A 184 14.02 -11.37 9.71
CA LYS A 184 13.09 -11.93 10.68
C LYS A 184 11.72 -11.36 10.34
N SER A 185 10.72 -12.21 10.15
CA SER A 185 9.33 -11.76 10.19
C SER A 185 9.08 -11.16 11.56
N GLN A 186 8.63 -9.92 11.65
CA GLN A 186 8.14 -9.41 12.93
C GLN A 186 6.91 -10.24 13.32
N PRO A 187 6.85 -10.73 14.57
CA PRO A 187 5.71 -11.48 15.07
C PRO A 187 4.44 -10.62 15.14
#